data_AF-A0A3A2Z5P1-F1
#
_entry.id   AF-A0A3A2Z5P1-F1
#
_cell.length_a   1.000
_cell.length_b   1.000
_cell.length_c   1.000
_cell.angle_alpha   90.00
_cell.angle_beta   90.00
_cell.angle_gamma   90.00
#
_symmetry.space_group_name_H-M   'P 1'
#
loop_
_entity.id
_entity.type
_entity.pdbx_description
1 polymer ?
#
loop_
_entity_poly.entity_id
_entity_poly.type
_entity_poly.pdbx_seq_one_letter_code
_entity_poly.pdbx_strand_id
1 'polypeptide(L)'
;MKNFFSESSHLLTKDFIGLVIWFAAFIPLVLIPPERLQIPFAISFLLFASSSFGLLIWSVSNAGSAGSMFNETKTTIPIGWGIMYGITAILGAWGSGTLGQSDWTRYANRRFAPTLSQLVAAPITITVTAIIGIIVTSAARDVLGKTIWNPINLLAQVQEEYHSSPRARAGVFFASIGMVSTQLA
;
A
#
# COMPACT_ATOMS: atom_id res chain seq x y z
N MET A 1 1.07 -23.80 -11.38
CA MET A 1 -0.02 -24.52 -10.65
C MET A 1 -1.25 -24.50 -11.53
N LYS A 2 -1.96 -25.61 -11.67
CA LYS A 2 -3.20 -25.67 -12.47
C LYS A 2 -4.29 -24.85 -11.77
N ASN A 3 -4.99 -23.98 -12.50
CA ASN A 3 -6.14 -23.25 -11.97
C ASN A 3 -7.38 -24.16 -12.01
N PHE A 4 -8.12 -24.21 -10.92
CA PHE A 4 -9.36 -25.01 -10.78
C PHE A 4 -10.63 -24.16 -10.78
N PHE A 5 -10.50 -22.84 -10.69
CA PHE A 5 -11.63 -21.91 -10.77
C PHE A 5 -12.02 -21.62 -12.22
N SER A 6 -13.30 -21.27 -12.45
CA SER A 6 -13.78 -20.86 -13.77
C SER A 6 -13.06 -19.59 -14.23
N GLU A 7 -12.86 -19.44 -15.54
CA GLU A 7 -12.20 -18.25 -16.10
C GLU A 7 -12.96 -16.96 -15.79
N SER A 8 -14.28 -17.04 -15.56
CA SER A 8 -15.13 -15.93 -15.13
C SER A 8 -14.87 -15.43 -13.71
N SER A 9 -14.18 -16.21 -12.87
CA SER A 9 -14.06 -15.93 -11.44
C SER A 9 -13.02 -14.85 -11.10
N HIS A 10 -12.18 -14.41 -12.05
CA HIS A 10 -11.01 -13.53 -11.82
C HIS A 10 -10.09 -13.95 -10.65
N LEU A 11 -10.26 -15.16 -10.12
CA LEU A 11 -9.59 -15.72 -8.95
C LEU A 11 -8.76 -16.92 -9.41
N LEU A 12 -7.46 -16.90 -9.15
CA LEU A 12 -6.59 -18.04 -9.45
C LEU A 12 -6.47 -18.92 -8.20
N THR A 13 -6.26 -20.23 -8.39
CA THR A 13 -6.03 -21.16 -7.26
C THR A 13 -4.88 -20.72 -6.35
N LYS A 14 -3.84 -20.11 -6.90
CA LYS A 14 -2.74 -19.54 -6.11
C LYS A 14 -3.19 -18.39 -5.19
N ASP A 15 -4.13 -17.56 -5.63
CA ASP A 15 -4.62 -16.42 -4.88
C ASP A 15 -5.53 -16.88 -3.74
N PHE A 16 -6.35 -17.91 -3.99
CA PHE A 16 -7.18 -18.54 -2.96
C PHE A 16 -6.35 -19.23 -1.88
N ILE A 17 -5.30 -19.98 -2.26
CA ILE A 17 -4.38 -20.58 -1.29
C ILE A 17 -3.69 -19.48 -0.46
N GLY A 18 -3.24 -18.41 -1.10
CA GLY A 18 -2.68 -17.24 -0.42
C GLY A 18 -3.65 -16.63 0.60
N LEU A 19 -4.93 -16.50 0.23
CA LEU A 19 -5.99 -16.02 1.11
C LEU A 19 -6.20 -16.93 2.33
N VAL A 20 -6.22 -18.26 2.13
CA VAL A 20 -6.39 -19.21 3.24
C VAL A 20 -5.19 -19.17 4.19
N ILE A 21 -3.97 -19.13 3.66
CA ILE A 21 -2.75 -18.99 4.47
C ILE A 21 -2.77 -17.67 5.25
N TRP A 22 -3.18 -16.59 4.59
CA TRP A 22 -3.32 -15.29 5.23
C TRP A 22 -4.33 -15.33 6.38
N PHE A 23 -5.53 -15.88 6.18
CA PHE A 23 -6.51 -16.01 7.25
C PHE A 23 -6.00 -16.87 8.41
N ALA A 24 -5.34 -17.99 8.11
CA ALA A 24 -4.76 -18.85 9.14
C ALA A 24 -3.69 -18.11 9.98
N ALA A 25 -2.91 -17.21 9.37
CA ALA A 25 -1.94 -16.38 10.07
C ALA A 25 -2.59 -15.19 10.81
N PHE A 26 -3.64 -14.60 10.24
CA PHE A 26 -4.32 -13.41 10.74
C PHE A 26 -5.21 -13.71 11.96
N ILE A 27 -5.96 -14.81 11.96
CA ILE A 27 -6.91 -15.15 13.03
C ILE A 27 -6.24 -15.17 14.43
N PRO A 28 -5.07 -15.82 14.63
CA PRO A 28 -4.39 -15.78 15.93
C PRO A 28 -3.95 -14.38 16.36
N LEU A 29 -3.59 -13.50 15.41
CA LEU A 29 -3.18 -12.13 15.70
C LEU A 29 -4.35 -11.28 16.20
N VAL A 30 -5.57 -11.53 15.72
CA VAL A 30 -6.80 -10.86 16.21
C VAL A 30 -7.11 -11.18 17.67
N LEU A 31 -6.65 -12.33 18.18
CA LEU A 31 -6.84 -12.70 19.58
C LEU A 31 -5.91 -11.94 20.55
N ILE A 32 -4.94 -11.18 20.02
CA ILE A 32 -4.02 -10.38 20.84
C ILE A 32 -4.76 -9.13 21.35
N PRO A 33 -4.74 -8.86 22.67
CA PRO A 33 -5.36 -7.66 23.22
C PRO A 33 -4.78 -6.38 22.60
N PRO A 34 -5.63 -5.38 22.30
CA PRO A 34 -5.25 -4.18 21.56
C PRO A 34 -4.17 -3.35 22.25
N GLU A 35 -4.03 -3.46 23.58
CA GLU A 35 -3.01 -2.73 24.35
C GLU A 35 -1.59 -3.20 24.01
N ARG A 36 -1.42 -4.42 23.47
CA ARG A 36 -0.13 -4.98 23.07
C ARG A 36 0.18 -4.82 21.58
N LEU A 37 -0.75 -4.29 20.79
CA LEU A 37 -0.60 -4.16 19.33
C LEU A 37 0.36 -3.03 18.89
N GLN A 38 0.78 -2.15 19.80
CA GLN A 38 1.67 -1.02 19.48
C GLN A 38 3.01 -1.47 18.87
N ILE A 39 3.61 -2.55 19.40
CA ILE A 39 4.88 -3.07 18.88
C ILE A 39 4.70 -3.73 17.50
N PRO A 40 3.74 -4.66 17.31
CA PRO A 40 3.39 -5.16 15.98
C PRO A 40 3.15 -4.05 14.94
N PHE A 41 2.43 -2.98 15.31
CA PHE A 41 2.17 -1.86 14.40
C PHE A 41 3.44 -1.07 14.05
N ALA A 42 4.34 -0.86 15.01
CA ALA A 42 5.62 -0.22 14.73
C ALA A 42 6.49 -1.06 13.79
N ILE A 43 6.47 -2.40 13.95
CA ILE A 43 7.17 -3.33 13.06
C ILE A 43 6.55 -3.29 11.66
N SER A 44 5.22 -3.39 11.54
CA SER A 44 4.51 -3.28 10.26
C SER A 44 4.78 -1.94 9.56
N PHE A 45 4.79 -0.83 10.31
CA PHE A 45 5.14 0.48 9.77
C PHE A 45 6.56 0.50 9.20
N LEU A 46 7.54 -0.04 9.93
CA LEU A 46 8.93 -0.09 9.46
C LEU A 46 9.08 -0.96 8.21
N LEU A 47 8.43 -2.13 8.18
CA LEU A 47 8.44 -3.02 7.02
C LEU A 47 7.79 -2.37 5.81
N PHE A 48 6.63 -1.73 5.97
CA PHE A 48 5.93 -1.02 4.90
C PHE A 48 6.73 0.18 4.39
N ALA A 49 7.29 0.99 5.28
CA ALA A 49 8.13 2.12 4.90
C ALA A 49 9.34 1.62 4.09
N SER A 50 10.00 0.56 4.55
CA SER A 50 11.13 -0.05 3.84
C SER A 50 10.73 -0.55 2.45
N SER A 51 9.58 -1.21 2.32
CA SER A 51 9.05 -1.64 1.01
C SER A 51 8.73 -0.46 0.08
N SER A 52 8.15 0.61 0.63
CA SER A 52 7.76 1.81 -0.12
C SER A 52 8.99 2.55 -0.64
N PHE A 53 10.00 2.76 0.20
CA PHE A 53 11.28 3.35 -0.23
C PHE A 53 12.05 2.42 -1.16
N GLY A 54 12.02 1.11 -0.94
CA GLY A 54 12.62 0.12 -1.84
C GLY A 54 12.03 0.19 -3.25
N LEU A 55 10.70 0.27 -3.36
CA LEU A 55 10.00 0.46 -4.63
C LEU A 55 10.34 1.80 -5.28
N LEU A 56 10.41 2.88 -4.50
CA LEU A 56 10.80 4.21 -4.98
C LEU A 56 12.21 4.21 -5.57
N ILE A 57 13.18 3.65 -4.83
CA ILE A 57 14.56 3.57 -5.28
C ILE A 57 14.63 2.76 -6.56
N TRP A 58 13.99 1.58 -6.60
CA TRP A 58 13.96 0.74 -7.79
C TRP A 58 13.32 1.46 -8.99
N SER A 59 12.16 2.08 -8.83
CA SER A 59 11.44 2.70 -9.94
C SER A 59 12.23 3.88 -10.51
N VAL A 60 12.74 4.76 -9.64
CA VAL A 60 13.50 5.95 -10.07
C VAL A 60 14.86 5.55 -10.65
N SER A 61 15.55 4.54 -10.09
CA SER A 61 16.85 4.10 -10.62
C SER A 61 16.73 3.48 -12.01
N ASN A 62 15.63 2.78 -12.30
CA ASN A 62 15.41 2.15 -13.61
C ASN A 62 14.84 3.13 -14.64
N ALA A 63 13.96 4.05 -14.23
CA ALA A 63 13.41 5.07 -15.12
C ALA A 63 14.38 6.25 -15.37
N GLY A 64 15.39 6.43 -14.52
CA GLY A 64 16.33 7.56 -14.57
C GLY A 64 15.71 8.91 -14.21
N SER A 65 14.43 8.95 -13.79
CA SER A 65 13.68 10.16 -13.45
C SER A 65 12.48 9.83 -12.55
N ALA A 66 11.73 10.84 -12.11
CA ALA A 66 10.44 10.67 -11.40
C ALA A 66 9.30 10.17 -12.32
N GLY A 67 9.59 9.96 -13.60
CA GLY A 67 8.68 9.47 -14.63
C GLY A 67 7.90 10.57 -15.36
N SER A 68 7.52 10.25 -16.59
CA SER A 68 6.87 11.15 -17.54
C SER A 68 5.50 11.66 -17.07
N MET A 69 4.72 10.84 -16.34
CA MET A 69 3.38 11.20 -15.86
C MET A 69 3.38 12.40 -14.91
N PHE A 70 4.48 12.64 -14.20
CA PHE A 70 4.57 13.77 -13.29
C PHE A 70 4.51 15.13 -14.02
N ASN A 71 4.96 15.15 -15.29
CA ASN A 71 4.95 16.34 -16.14
C ASN A 71 3.78 16.35 -17.14
N GLU A 72 2.98 15.28 -17.20
CA GLU A 72 1.80 15.19 -18.07
C GLU A 72 0.60 15.91 -17.44
N THR A 73 0.39 17.18 -17.75
CA THR A 73 -0.85 17.89 -17.36
C THR A 73 -2.02 17.45 -18.25
N LYS A 74 -2.80 16.44 -17.81
CA LYS A 74 -4.08 16.09 -18.45
C LYS A 74 -5.24 16.82 -17.77
N THR A 75 -5.42 18.10 -18.09
CA THR A 75 -6.60 18.88 -17.67
C THR A 75 -7.80 18.58 -18.57
N THR A 76 -8.44 17.43 -18.40
CA THR A 76 -9.76 17.15 -18.99
C THR A 76 -10.92 17.54 -18.08
N ILE A 77 -10.65 17.83 -16.78
CA ILE A 77 -11.66 18.14 -15.77
C ILE A 77 -11.50 19.59 -15.30
N PRO A 78 -12.59 20.36 -15.15
CA PRO A 78 -12.52 21.67 -14.51
C PRO A 78 -11.90 21.58 -13.11
N ILE A 79 -11.01 22.53 -12.77
CA ILE A 79 -10.22 22.51 -11.53
C ILE A 79 -11.09 22.32 -10.27
N GLY A 80 -12.25 22.99 -10.20
CA GLY A 80 -13.18 22.85 -9.08
C GLY A 80 -13.69 21.41 -8.89
N TRP A 81 -14.02 20.72 -9.98
CA TRP A 81 -14.43 19.31 -9.94
C TRP A 81 -13.26 18.38 -9.62
N GLY A 82 -12.05 18.70 -10.08
CA GLY A 82 -10.83 17.97 -9.73
C GLY A 82 -10.53 18.03 -8.22
N ILE A 83 -10.67 19.20 -7.61
CA ILE A 83 -10.51 19.39 -6.16
C ILE A 83 -11.58 18.59 -5.40
N MET A 84 -12.85 18.70 -5.81
CA MET A 84 -13.93 17.95 -5.17
C MET A 84 -13.75 16.44 -5.27
N TYR A 85 -13.26 15.95 -6.41
CA TYR A 85 -12.92 14.55 -6.59
C TYR A 85 -11.80 14.10 -5.63
N GLY A 86 -10.73 14.89 -5.52
CA GLY A 86 -9.63 14.62 -4.58
C GLY A 86 -10.09 14.56 -3.12
N ILE A 87 -10.92 15.53 -2.68
CA ILE A 87 -11.49 15.54 -1.33
C ILE A 87 -12.34 14.28 -1.10
N THR A 88 -13.23 13.95 -2.04
CA THR A 88 -14.12 12.79 -1.92
C THR A 88 -13.33 11.48 -1.90
N ALA A 89 -12.26 11.38 -2.69
CA ALA A 89 -11.40 10.20 -2.71
C ALA A 89 -10.69 9.96 -1.37
N ILE A 90 -10.16 11.01 -0.74
CA ILE A 90 -9.51 10.90 0.59
C ILE A 90 -10.55 10.55 1.65
N LEU A 91 -11.71 11.20 1.64
CA LEU A 91 -12.79 10.89 2.59
C LEU A 91 -13.31 9.46 2.43
N GLY A 92 -13.43 8.97 1.19
CA GLY A 92 -13.84 7.60 0.92
C GLY A 92 -12.82 6.55 1.37
N ALA A 93 -11.52 6.83 1.20
CA ALA A 93 -10.46 5.93 1.61
C ALA A 93 -10.30 5.82 3.14
N TRP A 94 -10.49 6.93 3.87
CA TRP A 94 -10.25 6.98 5.32
C TRP A 94 -11.52 6.97 6.17
N GLY A 95 -12.70 7.08 5.55
CA GLY A 95 -13.98 7.20 6.26
C GLY A 95 -14.30 6.01 7.17
N SER A 96 -14.00 4.78 6.74
CA SER A 96 -14.21 3.61 7.61
C SER A 96 -13.26 3.62 8.82
N GLY A 97 -12.02 4.10 8.64
CA GLY A 97 -11.02 4.14 9.70
C GLY A 97 -11.30 5.22 10.76
N THR A 98 -11.95 6.33 10.38
CA THR A 98 -12.32 7.38 11.33
C THR A 98 -13.46 6.97 12.26
N LEU A 99 -14.39 6.13 11.79
CA LEU A 99 -15.48 5.60 12.62
C LEU A 99 -14.96 4.75 13.80
N GLY A 100 -13.86 4.02 13.61
CA GLY A 100 -13.23 3.20 14.66
C GLY A 100 -12.30 3.96 15.61
N GLN A 101 -12.09 5.28 15.43
CA GLN A 101 -11.14 6.03 16.28
C GLN A 101 -11.57 6.11 17.75
N SER A 102 -12.87 6.02 18.04
CA SER A 102 -13.37 5.95 19.42
C SER A 102 -12.83 4.73 20.16
N ASP A 103 -12.65 3.61 19.46
CA ASP A 103 -12.24 2.34 20.06
C ASP A 103 -10.77 2.41 20.49
N TRP A 104 -9.93 3.06 19.67
CA TRP A 104 -8.52 3.30 19.97
C TRP A 104 -8.32 4.37 21.05
N THR A 105 -9.10 5.46 21.00
CA THR A 105 -8.94 6.58 21.94
C THR A 105 -9.44 6.27 23.34
N ARG A 106 -10.29 5.25 23.53
CA ARG A 106 -10.68 4.74 24.85
C ARG A 106 -9.48 4.27 25.69
N TYR A 107 -8.41 3.79 25.06
CA TYR A 107 -7.17 3.35 25.73
C TYR A 107 -6.18 4.49 25.99
N ALA A 108 -6.54 5.74 25.66
CA ALA A 108 -5.66 6.88 25.86
C ALA A 108 -5.57 7.30 27.33
N ASN A 109 -4.33 7.44 27.82
CA ASN A 109 -4.07 7.92 29.19
C ASN A 109 -4.30 9.44 29.38
N ARG A 110 -4.53 10.19 28.28
CA ARG A 110 -4.66 11.65 28.30
C ARG A 110 -5.77 12.11 27.35
N ARG A 111 -6.53 13.15 27.77
CA ARG A 111 -7.71 13.67 27.05
C ARG A 111 -7.43 14.12 25.61
N PHE A 112 -6.23 14.65 25.35
CA PHE A 112 -5.80 15.12 24.03
C PHE A 112 -4.72 14.24 23.40
N ALA A 113 -4.69 12.95 23.74
CA ALA A 113 -3.69 12.05 23.18
C ALA A 113 -3.67 11.96 21.65
N PRO A 114 -4.83 11.84 20.97
CA PRO A 114 -4.85 11.65 19.52
C PRO A 114 -4.65 12.95 18.74
N THR A 115 -4.70 14.12 19.38
CA THR A 115 -4.72 15.40 18.67
C THR A 115 -3.47 15.60 17.81
N LEU A 116 -2.28 15.35 18.35
CA LEU A 116 -1.03 15.54 17.61
C LEU A 116 -0.86 14.50 16.49
N SER A 117 -1.19 13.24 16.77
CA SER A 117 -1.08 12.17 15.76
C SER A 117 -2.06 12.36 14.61
N GLN A 118 -3.29 12.79 14.89
CA GLN A 118 -4.32 12.98 13.87
C GLN A 118 -4.15 14.29 13.09
N LEU A 119 -3.72 15.38 13.75
CA LEU A 119 -3.60 16.68 13.09
C LEU A 119 -2.31 16.82 12.27
N VAL A 120 -1.22 16.17 12.71
CA VAL A 120 0.11 16.35 12.11
C VAL A 120 0.62 15.06 11.49
N ALA A 121 0.71 13.98 12.26
CA ALA A 121 1.35 12.75 11.77
C ALA A 121 0.54 12.09 10.64
N ALA A 122 -0.78 11.99 10.77
CA ALA A 122 -1.63 11.37 9.75
C ALA A 122 -1.58 12.14 8.40
N PRO A 123 -1.81 13.47 8.32
CA PRO A 123 -1.72 14.18 7.06
C PRO A 123 -0.33 14.10 6.40
N ILE A 124 0.74 14.18 7.19
CA ILE A 124 2.11 14.08 6.67
C ILE A 124 2.39 12.69 6.09
N THR A 125 2.10 11.63 6.86
CA THR A 125 2.35 10.25 6.42
C THR A 125 1.51 9.88 5.19
N ILE A 126 0.24 10.30 5.14
CA ILE A 126 -0.63 10.11 3.97
C ILE A 126 -0.06 10.84 2.75
N THR A 127 0.35 12.10 2.90
CA THR A 127 0.90 12.91 1.81
C THR A 127 2.20 12.32 1.27
N VAL A 128 3.12 11.94 2.16
CA VAL A 128 4.40 11.32 1.77
C VAL A 128 4.16 10.01 1.03
N THR A 129 3.30 9.14 1.56
CA THR A 129 3.00 7.85 0.92
C THR A 129 2.31 8.04 -0.43
N ALA A 130 1.40 9.01 -0.56
CA ALA A 130 0.75 9.34 -1.82
C ALA A 130 1.75 9.85 -2.86
N ILE A 131 2.67 10.74 -2.49
CA ILE A 131 3.73 11.24 -3.37
C ILE A 131 4.62 10.07 -3.85
N ILE A 132 5.04 9.20 -2.93
CA ILE A 132 5.82 8.00 -3.28
C ILE A 132 5.05 7.14 -4.28
N GLY A 133 3.77 6.86 -4.03
CA GLY A 133 2.93 6.07 -4.93
C GLY A 133 2.78 6.67 -6.33
N ILE A 134 2.62 8.00 -6.41
CA ILE A 134 2.55 8.72 -7.70
C ILE A 134 3.87 8.59 -8.46
N ILE A 135 5.01 8.84 -7.80
CA ILE A 135 6.34 8.74 -8.43
C ILE A 135 6.62 7.31 -8.88
N VAL A 136 6.34 6.32 -8.02
CA VAL A 136 6.54 4.91 -8.36
C VAL A 136 5.68 4.51 -9.55
N THR A 137 4.41 4.88 -9.57
CA THR A 137 3.49 4.56 -10.69
C THR A 137 3.95 5.23 -11.99
N SER A 138 4.38 6.49 -11.90
CA SER A 138 4.90 7.28 -13.02
C SER A 138 6.18 6.67 -13.60
N ALA A 139 7.19 6.42 -12.77
CA ALA A 139 8.45 5.83 -13.17
C ALA A 139 8.31 4.37 -13.64
N ALA A 140 7.48 3.57 -12.95
CA ALA A 140 7.22 2.19 -13.36
C ALA A 140 6.52 2.10 -14.72
N ARG A 141 5.67 3.08 -15.08
CA ARG A 141 5.08 3.16 -16.43
C ARG A 141 6.16 3.31 -17.49
N ASP A 142 7.17 4.14 -17.25
CA ASP A 142 8.25 4.36 -18.23
C ASP A 142 9.14 3.12 -18.38
N VAL A 143 9.31 2.33 -17.31
CA VAL A 143 10.09 1.09 -17.32
C VAL A 143 9.32 -0.08 -17.94
N LEU A 144 8.07 -0.30 -17.49
CA LEU A 144 7.26 -1.48 -17.85
C LEU A 144 6.29 -1.24 -19.02
N GLY A 145 6.18 0.00 -19.49
CA GLY A 145 5.26 0.42 -20.56
C GLY A 145 3.76 0.40 -20.17
N LYS A 146 3.42 0.05 -18.93
CA LYS A 146 2.03 -0.07 -18.45
C LYS A 146 1.83 0.68 -17.14
N THR A 147 0.70 1.38 -17.00
CA THR A 147 0.34 2.07 -15.77
C THR A 147 -0.22 1.08 -14.75
N ILE A 148 0.58 0.74 -13.74
CA ILE A 148 0.18 -0.15 -12.64
C ILE A 148 0.21 0.65 -11.34
N TRP A 149 -0.97 0.96 -10.81
CA TRP A 149 -1.11 1.73 -9.57
C TRP A 149 -1.11 0.83 -8.32
N ASN A 150 -1.51 -0.43 -8.46
CA ASN A 150 -1.58 -1.36 -7.33
C ASN A 150 -0.17 -1.94 -7.07
N PRO A 151 0.44 -1.70 -5.90
CA PRO A 151 1.80 -2.14 -5.61
C PRO A 151 1.96 -3.66 -5.58
N ILE A 152 0.91 -4.42 -5.23
CA ILE A 152 0.94 -5.89 -5.23
C ILE A 152 1.06 -6.39 -6.67
N ASN A 153 0.27 -5.83 -7.58
CA ASN A 153 0.35 -6.16 -9.00
C ASN A 153 1.66 -5.68 -9.62
N LEU A 154 2.17 -4.53 -9.18
CA LEU A 154 3.47 -4.01 -9.62
C LEU A 154 4.59 -4.98 -9.25
N LEU A 155 4.64 -5.45 -8.00
CA LEU A 155 5.65 -6.42 -7.56
C LEU A 155 5.61 -7.73 -8.38
N ALA A 156 4.41 -8.21 -8.72
CA ALA A 156 4.27 -9.37 -9.59
C ALA A 156 4.81 -9.11 -11.01
N GLN A 157 4.52 -7.94 -11.58
CA GLN A 157 5.00 -7.54 -12.90
C GLN A 157 6.52 -7.32 -12.92
N VAL A 158 7.09 -6.74 -11.86
CA VAL A 158 8.55 -6.63 -11.69
C VAL A 158 9.19 -8.03 -11.68
N GLN A 159 8.58 -9.00 -11.01
CA GLN A 159 9.11 -10.36 -11.00
C GLN A 159 9.09 -11.02 -12.39
N GLU A 160 8.04 -10.77 -13.18
CA GLU A 160 7.90 -11.26 -14.55
C GLU A 160 8.92 -10.60 -15.50
N GLU A 161 9.08 -9.28 -15.41
CA GLU A 161 10.01 -8.49 -16.23
C GLU A 161 11.46 -8.97 -16.09
N TYR A 162 11.91 -9.23 -14.86
CA TYR A 162 13.27 -9.74 -14.61
C TYR A 162 13.38 -11.27 -14.66
N HIS A 163 12.49 -11.94 -15.42
CA HIS A 163 12.48 -13.39 -15.66
C HIS A 163 12.59 -14.25 -14.38
N SER A 164 12.01 -13.78 -13.26
CA SER A 164 12.11 -14.44 -11.96
C SER A 164 13.55 -14.76 -11.53
N SER A 165 14.51 -13.87 -11.84
CA SER A 165 15.88 -13.98 -11.36
C SER A 165 15.94 -14.07 -9.82
N PRO A 166 16.97 -14.72 -9.24
CA PRO A 166 17.08 -14.87 -7.79
C PRO A 166 17.01 -13.53 -7.03
N ARG A 167 17.58 -12.47 -7.61
CA ARG A 167 17.56 -11.11 -7.06
C ARG A 167 16.15 -10.51 -7.09
N ALA A 168 15.45 -10.62 -8.20
CA ALA A 168 14.07 -10.12 -8.34
C ALA A 168 13.12 -10.84 -7.37
N ARG A 169 13.25 -12.17 -7.23
CA ARG A 169 12.45 -12.96 -6.29
C ARG A 169 12.69 -12.56 -4.84
N ALA A 170 13.95 -12.34 -4.45
CA ALA A 170 14.28 -11.89 -3.10
C ALA A 170 13.73 -10.48 -2.83
N GLY A 171 13.93 -9.54 -3.75
CA GLY A 171 13.42 -8.17 -3.62
C GLY A 171 11.88 -8.13 -3.51
N VAL A 172 11.20 -8.87 -4.38
CA VAL A 172 9.73 -8.99 -4.35
C VAL A 172 9.26 -9.63 -3.06
N PHE A 173 9.92 -10.69 -2.58
CA PHE A 173 9.57 -11.33 -1.31
C PHE A 173 9.62 -10.37 -0.12
N PHE A 174 10.73 -9.63 0.05
CA PHE A 174 10.84 -8.66 1.15
C PHE A 174 9.85 -7.50 1.00
N ALA A 175 9.65 -7.01 -0.23
CA ALA A 175 8.66 -5.97 -0.48
C ALA A 175 7.24 -6.44 -0.14
N SER A 176 6.88 -7.67 -0.53
CA SER A 176 5.59 -8.29 -0.25
C SER A 176 5.37 -8.52 1.25
N ILE A 177 6.40 -8.85 2.03
CA ILE A 177 6.26 -8.94 3.50
C ILE A 177 5.78 -7.60 4.07
N GLY A 178 6.39 -6.48 3.65
CA GLY A 178 5.96 -5.16 4.10
C GLY A 178 4.52 -4.84 3.70
N MET A 179 4.13 -5.16 2.46
CA MET A 179 2.77 -4.95 1.96
C MET A 179 1.71 -5.83 2.66
N VAL A 180 2.07 -7.06 3.04
CA VAL A 180 1.17 -7.94 3.79
C VAL A 180 1.08 -7.51 5.26
N SER A 181 2.20 -7.04 5.84
CA SER A 181 2.25 -6.62 7.24
C SER A 181 1.33 -5.43 7.56
N THR A 182 1.01 -4.57 6.58
CA THR A 182 0.04 -3.47 6.78
C THR A 182 -1.38 -3.95 6.96
N GLN A 183 -1.72 -5.13 6.44
CA GLN A 183 -3.05 -5.73 6.61
C GLN A 183 -3.28 -6.25 8.04
N LEU A 184 -2.24 -6.21 8.89
CA LEU A 184 -2.35 -6.52 10.32
C LEU A 184 -2.81 -5.32 11.17
N ALA A 185 -2.78 -4.10 10.62
CA ALA A 185 -3.04 -2.85 11.32
C ALA A 185 -4.42 -2.26 10.99
#